data_AF-A0AAD3SN94-F1
#
_entry.id   AF-A0AAD3SN94-F1
#
_cell.length_a   1.000
_cell.length_b   1.000
_cell.length_c   1.000
_cell.angle_alpha   90.00
_cell.angle_beta   90.00
_cell.angle_gamma   90.00
#
_symmetry.space_group_name_H-M   'P 1'
#
loop_
_entity.id
_entity.type
_entity.pdbx_description
1 polymer ?
#
loop_
_entity_poly.entity_id
_entity_poly.type
_entity_poly.pdbx_seq_one_letter_code
_entity_poly.pdbx_strand_id
1 'polypeptide(L)'
;METLLSFDPSDHGFVASALKSEFFTTKPLPCDPSSSPKYPPSKEFDAKVRDEEGRRRQGAAGNNGHGLDPGSTMTRVLSNSGARCKC
;
A
#
# COMPACT_ATOMS: atom_id res chain seq x y z
N MET A 1 17.26 -19.78 -5.38
CA MET A 1 16.10 -19.25 -4.61
C MET A 1 16.22 -19.57 -3.13
N GLU A 2 16.61 -20.80 -2.79
CA GLU A 2 16.76 -21.27 -1.40
C GLU A 2 17.67 -20.37 -0.55
N THR A 3 18.72 -19.80 -1.13
CA THR A 3 19.65 -18.87 -0.45
C THR A 3 19.04 -17.51 -0.09
N LEU A 4 17.97 -17.05 -0.77
CA LEU A 4 17.28 -15.78 -0.46
C LEU A 4 16.23 -15.95 0.64
N LEU A 5 15.82 -17.19 0.90
CA LEU A 5 14.80 -17.53 1.91
C LEU A 5 15.43 -18.24 3.12
N SER A 6 16.76 -18.20 3.24
CA SER A 6 17.45 -18.79 4.39
C SER A 6 17.15 -18.02 5.67
N PHE A 7 16.96 -18.75 6.77
CA PHE A 7 16.71 -18.19 8.09
C PHE A 7 18.02 -17.80 8.80
N ASP A 8 19.13 -18.49 8.51
CA ASP A 8 20.46 -18.11 9.01
C ASP A 8 21.04 -16.99 8.13
N PRO A 9 21.39 -15.82 8.69
CA PRO A 9 22.04 -14.74 7.96
C PRO A 9 23.36 -15.14 7.28
N SER A 10 24.09 -16.11 7.83
CA SER A 10 25.36 -16.60 7.26
C SER A 10 25.13 -17.37 5.95
N ASP A 11 23.99 -18.05 5.86
CA ASP A 11 23.56 -18.82 4.69
C ASP A 11 22.74 -17.96 3.72
N HIS A 12 22.24 -16.81 4.19
CA HIS A 12 21.58 -15.82 3.36
C HIS A 12 22.61 -15.19 2.40
N GLY A 13 22.57 -15.67 1.16
CA GLY A 13 23.56 -15.29 0.15
C GLY A 13 23.61 -13.78 -0.11
N PHE A 14 24.75 -13.30 -0.58
CA PHE A 14 24.89 -11.90 -0.98
C PHE A 14 24.06 -11.58 -2.23
N VAL A 15 23.55 -10.35 -2.32
CA VAL A 15 22.74 -9.87 -3.45
C VAL A 15 23.47 -10.06 -4.79
N ALA A 16 24.78 -9.78 -4.87
CA ALA A 16 25.51 -9.98 -6.12
C ALA A 16 25.64 -11.47 -6.52
N SER A 17 25.57 -12.40 -5.58
CA SER A 17 25.49 -13.82 -5.89
C SER A 17 24.12 -14.17 -6.49
N ALA A 18 23.05 -13.58 -5.97
CA ALA A 18 21.70 -13.77 -6.53
C ALA A 18 21.60 -13.23 -7.97
N LEU A 19 22.18 -12.06 -8.25
CA LEU A 19 22.19 -11.46 -9.61
C LEU A 19 22.99 -12.27 -10.64
N LYS A 20 23.95 -13.09 -10.19
CA LYS A 20 24.74 -13.98 -11.07
C LYS A 20 24.06 -15.32 -11.34
N SER A 21 22.92 -15.60 -10.69
CA SER A 21 22.20 -16.85 -10.89
C SER A 21 21.58 -16.94 -12.29
N GLU A 22 21.35 -18.19 -12.74
CA GLU A 22 20.72 -18.49 -14.03
C GLU A 22 19.35 -17.83 -14.20
N PHE A 23 18.67 -17.49 -13.10
CA PHE A 23 17.38 -16.83 -13.12
C PHE A 23 17.42 -15.47 -13.85
N PHE A 24 18.52 -14.72 -13.73
CA PHE A 24 18.66 -13.41 -14.36
C PHE A 24 19.42 -13.44 -15.69
N THR A 25 20.11 -14.54 -16.00
CA THR A 25 21.03 -14.63 -17.15
C THR A 25 20.56 -15.60 -18.25
N THR A 26 19.60 -16.47 -17.96
CA THR A 26 19.04 -17.43 -18.93
C THR A 26 17.81 -16.85 -19.63
N LYS A 27 17.59 -17.23 -20.90
CA LYS A 27 16.42 -16.79 -21.66
C LYS A 27 15.13 -17.42 -21.12
N PRO A 28 14.00 -16.70 -21.15
CA PRO A 28 13.85 -15.33 -21.62
C PRO A 28 14.38 -14.31 -20.60
N LEU A 29 15.08 -13.29 -21.11
CA LEU A 29 15.57 -12.19 -20.28
C LEU A 29 14.40 -11.26 -19.87
N PRO A 30 14.57 -10.44 -18.82
CA PRO A 30 13.57 -9.44 -18.46
C PRO A 30 13.20 -8.54 -19.63
N CYS A 31 11.91 -8.21 -19.74
CA CYS A 31 11.42 -7.29 -20.77
C CYS A 31 12.01 -5.90 -20.59
N ASP A 32 12.12 -5.16 -21.69
CA ASP A 32 12.55 -3.75 -21.65
C ASP A 32 11.61 -2.93 -20.76
N PRO A 33 12.11 -2.03 -19.90
CA PRO A 33 11.27 -1.25 -18.99
C PRO A 33 10.18 -0.43 -19.71
N SER A 34 10.38 -0.04 -20.97
CA SER A 34 9.37 0.66 -21.78
C SER A 34 8.18 -0.22 -22.18
N SER A 35 8.35 -1.54 -22.21
CA SER A 35 7.29 -2.51 -22.53
C SER A 35 6.38 -2.83 -21.34
N SER A 36 6.76 -2.39 -20.13
CA SER A 36 5.94 -2.56 -18.93
C SER A 36 4.63 -1.76 -19.03
N PRO A 37 3.48 -2.28 -18.54
CA PRO A 37 2.23 -1.53 -18.59
C PRO A 37 2.33 -0.20 -17.85
N LYS A 38 1.73 0.85 -18.43
CA LYS A 38 1.70 2.18 -17.82
C LYS A 38 0.63 2.20 -16.71
N TYR A 39 1.06 2.14 -15.47
CA TYR A 39 0.18 2.31 -14.31
C TYR A 39 0.16 3.77 -13.83
N PRO A 40 -0.92 4.21 -13.16
CA PRO A 40 -0.93 5.47 -12.41
C PRO A 40 0.20 5.51 -11.37
N PRO A 41 0.63 6.70 -10.90
CA PRO A 41 1.67 6.82 -9.89
C PRO A 41 1.32 6.05 -8.60
N SER A 42 2.03 4.95 -8.37
CA SER A 42 1.76 3.96 -7.31
C SER A 42 2.75 4.01 -6.15
N LYS A 43 3.73 4.93 -6.17
CA LYS A 43 4.69 5.09 -5.07
C LYS A 43 3.94 5.46 -3.80
N GLU A 44 4.00 4.57 -2.80
CA GLU A 44 3.21 4.66 -1.56
C GLU A 44 3.41 6.00 -0.84
N PHE A 45 4.67 6.45 -0.74
CA PHE A 45 4.96 7.74 -0.11
C PHE A 45 4.28 8.91 -0.83
N ASP A 46 4.32 8.91 -2.17
CA ASP A 46 3.72 9.98 -2.96
C ASP A 46 2.19 9.92 -2.91
N ALA A 47 1.61 8.72 -2.80
CA ALA A 47 0.19 8.51 -2.57
C ALA A 47 -0.24 9.09 -1.22
N LYS A 48 0.48 8.75 -0.14
CA LYS A 48 0.20 9.26 1.21
C LYS A 48 0.26 10.79 1.28
N VAL A 49 1.28 11.39 0.67
CA VAL A 49 1.43 12.85 0.64
C VAL A 49 0.25 13.51 -0.08
N ARG A 50 -0.18 12.96 -1.23
CA ARG A 50 -1.35 13.45 -1.96
C ARG A 50 -2.65 13.33 -1.15
N ASP A 51 -2.84 12.20 -0.47
CA ASP A 51 -4.05 11.95 0.32
C ASP A 51 -4.11 12.87 1.54
N GLU A 52 -2.97 13.07 2.22
CA GLU A 52 -2.85 14.00 3.34
C GLU A 52 -3.09 15.45 2.90
N GLU A 53 -2.50 15.86 1.77
CA GLU A 53 -2.77 17.18 1.20
C GLU A 53 -4.25 17.34 0.82
N GLY A 54 -4.85 16.30 0.23
CA GLY A 54 -6.28 16.27 -0.09
C GLY A 54 -7.14 16.49 1.16
N ARG A 55 -6.87 15.76 2.24
CA ARG A 55 -7.54 15.93 3.53
C ARG A 55 -7.35 17.35 4.09
N ARG A 56 -6.14 17.91 4.02
CA ARG A 56 -5.87 19.29 4.47
C ARG A 56 -6.68 20.31 3.66
N ARG A 57 -6.73 20.15 2.34
CA ARG A 57 -7.49 21.02 1.44
C ARG A 57 -9.00 20.90 1.67
N GLN A 58 -9.53 19.70 1.89
CA GLN A 58 -10.94 19.45 2.20
C GLN A 58 -11.33 19.99 3.58
N GLY A 59 -10.48 19.80 4.60
CA GLY A 59 -10.68 20.36 5.93
C GLY A 59 -10.63 21.89 5.96
N ALA A 60 -9.85 22.52 5.08
CA ALA A 60 -9.82 23.98 4.92
C ALA A 60 -11.04 24.53 4.14
N ALA A 61 -11.71 23.71 3.34
CA ALA A 61 -12.94 24.07 2.60
C ALA A 61 -14.22 23.81 3.41
N GLY A 62 -14.12 23.30 4.64
CA GLY A 62 -15.23 22.97 5.53
C GLY A 62 -15.84 24.17 6.26
N ASN A 63 -16.28 25.20 5.55
CA ASN A 63 -17.49 25.94 5.89
C ASN A 63 -18.22 26.25 4.58
N ASN A 64 -19.51 25.97 4.48
CA ASN A 64 -20.40 26.16 3.32
C ASN A 64 -20.66 24.89 2.48
N GLY A 65 -21.77 24.22 2.83
CA GLY A 65 -22.77 23.87 1.81
C GLY A 65 -23.03 22.37 1.58
N HIS A 66 -24.04 21.86 2.30
CA HIS A 66 -25.10 20.92 1.88
C HIS A 66 -24.90 20.02 0.64
N GLY A 67 -24.99 18.69 0.83
CA GLY A 67 -25.18 17.72 -0.26
C GLY A 67 -25.07 16.24 0.12
N LEU A 68 -25.96 15.75 1.00
CA LEU A 68 -26.42 14.35 1.01
C LEU A 68 -27.58 14.30 0.00
N ASP A 69 -27.68 13.44 -1.01
CA ASP A 69 -27.85 11.97 -1.01
C ASP A 69 -27.86 11.49 -2.50
N PRO A 70 -27.69 10.19 -2.84
CA PRO A 70 -28.86 9.30 -2.86
C PRO A 70 -28.54 7.84 -2.53
N GLY A 71 -29.08 7.32 -1.43
CA GLY A 71 -29.14 5.88 -1.22
C GLY A 71 -29.03 5.45 0.23
N SER A 72 -30.14 5.53 0.95
CA SER A 72 -30.36 4.85 2.21
C SER A 72 -29.86 3.39 2.19
N THR A 73 -28.87 3.07 3.03
CA THR A 73 -28.70 1.72 3.60
C THR A 73 -28.03 1.82 4.98
N MET A 74 -28.90 1.86 6.00
CA MET A 74 -28.77 1.30 7.35
C MET A 74 -27.43 1.46 8.08
N THR A 75 -27.42 2.47 8.96
CA THR A 75 -26.62 2.47 10.17
C THR A 75 -26.92 1.24 11.03
N ARG A 76 -25.94 0.34 11.19
CA ARG A 76 -25.96 -0.61 12.31
C ARG A 76 -25.52 0.15 13.55
N VAL A 77 -26.50 0.59 14.34
CA VAL A 77 -26.30 1.05 15.71
C VAL A 77 -25.75 -0.13 16.51
N LEU A 78 -24.45 -0.10 16.84
CA LEU A 78 -23.92 -0.93 17.92
C LEU A 78 -24.29 -0.24 19.24
N SER A 79 -25.42 -0.66 19.82
CA SER A 79 -25.72 -0.40 21.23
C SER A 79 -24.62 -1.05 22.07
N ASN A 80 -23.65 -0.25 22.50
CA ASN A 80 -22.72 -0.66 23.54
C ASN A 80 -23.29 -0.14 24.87
N SER A 81 -24.10 -0.97 25.52
CA SER A 81 -24.51 -0.76 26.90
C SER A 81 -23.25 -0.70 27.77
N GLY A 82 -23.07 0.42 28.46
CA GLY A 82 -21.90 0.67 29.28
C GLY A 82 -21.72 -0.38 30.37
N ALA A 83 -20.55 -1.03 30.38
CA ALA A 83 -19.97 -1.59 31.58
C ALA A 83 -18.82 -0.69 32.01
N ARG A 84 -19.05 0.08 33.07
CA ARG A 84 -18.07 0.95 33.71
C ARG A 84 -17.16 0.06 34.57
N CYS A 85 -16.01 -0.37 34.06
CA CYS A 85 -14.98 -0.96 34.92
C CYS A 85 -14.41 0.14 35.82
N LYS A 86 -14.53 -0.08 37.13
CA LYS A 86 -14.02 0.79 38.19
C LYS A 86 -12.68 0.19 38.64
N CYS A 87 -11.59 0.86 38.32
CA CYS A 87 -10.32 0.71 39.02
C CYS A 87 -10.13 1.90 39.95
#